data_AF-A0A482WKD8-F1
#
_entry.id   AF-A0A482WKD8-F1
#
_cell.length_a   1.000
_cell.length_b   1.000
_cell.length_c   1.000
_cell.angle_alpha   90.00
_cell.angle_beta   90.00
_cell.angle_gamma   90.00
#
_symmetry.space_group_name_H-M   'P 1'
#
loop_
_entity.id
_entity.type
_entity.pdbx_description
1 polymer ?
#
loop_
_entity_poly.entity_id
_entity_poly.type
_entity_poly.pdbx_seq_one_letter_code
_entity_poly.pdbx_strand_id
1 'polypeptide(L)'
;MDVKLRSLVCLGLNEQVLHLWLEILCSSVEVVQKWYQPWSFMCSPGWVQIKCELRMLSQFAFNLNPDWELPTKKQRTSQPLKDGVRDMLVKHHLFSWDL
;
A
#
# COMPACT_ATOMS: atom_id res chain seq x y z
N MET A 1 8.92 -5.80 8.99
CA MET A 1 9.58 -5.05 7.89
C MET A 1 8.93 -5.39 6.57
N ASP A 2 8.60 -6.66 6.37
CA ASP A 2 7.98 -7.25 5.18
C ASP A 2 6.66 -6.60 4.75
N VAL A 3 5.82 -6.16 5.69
CA VAL A 3 4.54 -5.51 5.36
C VAL A 3 4.73 -4.27 4.50
N LYS A 4 5.76 -3.45 4.78
CA LYS A 4 6.06 -2.26 3.97
C LYS A 4 6.47 -2.63 2.54
N LEU A 5 7.28 -3.68 2.39
CA LEU A 5 7.68 -4.18 1.08
C LEU A 5 6.46 -4.72 0.31
N ARG A 6 5.58 -5.48 0.96
CA ARG A 6 4.36 -6.00 0.34
C ARG A 6 3.39 -4.88 -0.06
N SER A 7 3.21 -3.86 0.78
CA SER A 7 2.46 -2.66 0.41
C SER A 7 3.10 -1.91 -0.77
N LEU A 8 4.43 -1.80 -0.83
CA LEU A 8 5.13 -1.22 -1.98
C LEU A 8 4.89 -2.03 -3.26
N VAL A 9 4.90 -3.36 -3.19
CA VAL A 9 4.58 -4.23 -4.33
C VAL A 9 3.14 -4.00 -4.78
N CYS A 10 2.17 -3.92 -3.86
CA CYS A 10 0.78 -3.58 -4.21
C CYS A 10 0.68 -2.24 -4.95
N LEU A 11 1.34 -1.20 -4.43
CA LEU A 11 1.36 0.12 -5.08
C LEU A 11 2.02 0.06 -6.46
N GLY A 12 3.17 -0.62 -6.59
CA GLY A 12 3.85 -0.77 -7.87
C GLY A 12 3.03 -1.53 -8.92
N LEU A 13 2.19 -2.48 -8.50
CA LEU A 13 1.26 -3.18 -9.38
C LEU A 13 0.07 -2.30 -9.79
N ASN A 14 -0.56 -1.61 -8.84
CA ASN A 14 -1.66 -0.69 -9.11
C ASN A 14 -1.26 0.41 -10.10
N GLU A 15 -0.07 0.97 -9.92
CA GLU A 15 0.50 2.02 -10.77
C GLU A 15 1.25 1.47 -11.99
N GLN A 16 1.31 0.14 -12.17
CA GLN A 16 1.95 -0.53 -13.31
C GLN A 16 3.46 -0.24 -13.48
N VAL A 17 4.13 0.24 -12.43
CA VAL A 17 5.55 0.66 -12.44
C VAL A 17 6.48 -0.27 -11.65
N LEU A 18 6.01 -1.42 -11.16
CA LEU A 18 6.82 -2.32 -10.33
C LEU A 18 8.15 -2.75 -11.00
N HIS A 19 8.14 -2.96 -12.32
CA HIS A 19 9.33 -3.29 -13.11
C HIS A 19 10.34 -2.13 -13.17
N LEU A 20 9.87 -0.88 -13.24
CA LEU A 20 10.72 0.33 -13.20
C LEU A 20 11.34 0.52 -11.83
N TRP A 21 10.58 0.26 -10.76
CA TRP A 21 11.10 0.31 -9.39
C TRP A 21 12.26 -0.68 -9.20
N LEU A 22 12.12 -1.93 -9.69
CA LEU A 22 13.19 -2.92 -9.62
C LEU A 22 14.41 -2.49 -10.44
N GLU A 23 14.19 -1.92 -11.64
CA GLU A 23 15.27 -1.39 -12.47
C GLU A 23 16.10 -0.32 -11.74
N ILE A 24 15.44 0.67 -11.15
CA ILE A 24 16.12 1.75 -10.41
C ILE A 24 16.94 1.19 -9.25
N LEU A 25 16.41 0.21 -8.51
CA LEU A 25 17.12 -0.46 -7.43
C LEU A 25 18.38 -1.17 -7.93
N CYS A 26 18.26 -1.99 -8.97
CA CYS A 26 19.35 -2.80 -9.49
C CYS A 26 20.40 -2.00 -10.28
N SER A 27 20.01 -0.88 -10.88
CA SER A 27 20.94 0.00 -11.61
C SER A 27 21.85 0.79 -10.68
N SER A 28 21.52 0.93 -9.40
CA SER A 28 22.36 1.62 -8.42
C SER A 28 23.37 0.67 -7.78
N VAL A 29 24.59 0.63 -8.33
CA VAL A 29 25.68 -0.22 -7.82
C VAL A 29 25.99 0.09 -6.36
N GLU A 30 25.99 1.37 -5.97
CA GLU A 30 26.24 1.79 -4.59
C GLU A 30 25.21 1.21 -3.61
N VAL A 31 23.92 1.25 -3.98
CA VAL A 31 22.84 0.70 -3.15
C VAL A 31 22.94 -0.82 -3.11
N VAL A 32 23.16 -1.46 -4.27
CA VAL A 32 23.26 -2.93 -4.33
C VAL A 32 24.43 -3.42 -3.50
N GLN A 33 25.63 -2.84 -3.64
CA GLN A 33 26.81 -3.23 -2.86
C GLN A 33 26.68 -2.93 -1.37
N LYS A 34 25.91 -1.90 -0.99
CA LYS A 34 25.67 -1.56 0.42
C LYS A 34 24.73 -2.55 1.12
N TRP A 35 23.74 -3.08 0.41
CA TRP A 35 22.64 -3.84 1.01
C TRP A 35 22.61 -5.33 0.64
N TYR A 36 23.34 -5.75 -0.40
CA TYR A 36 23.39 -7.12 -0.88
C TYR A 36 24.80 -7.68 -0.86
N GLN A 37 24.91 -8.98 -0.59
CA GLN A 37 26.18 -9.69 -0.66
C GLN A 37 26.62 -9.91 -2.13
N PRO A 38 27.92 -10.05 -2.42
CA PRO A 38 28.42 -10.24 -3.79
C PRO A 38 27.82 -11.45 -4.52
N TRP A 39 27.46 -12.52 -3.81
CA TRP A 39 26.81 -13.71 -4.36
C TRP A 39 25.27 -13.61 -4.42
N SER A 40 24.71 -12.45 -4.09
CA SER A 40 23.27 -12.22 -4.21
C SER A 40 22.83 -12.27 -5.66
N PHE A 41 21.60 -12.72 -5.88
CA PHE A 41 20.94 -12.65 -7.17
C PHE A 41 20.92 -11.22 -7.75
N MET A 42 20.81 -10.19 -6.90
CA MET A 42 20.78 -8.77 -7.30
C MET A 42 22.09 -8.29 -7.91
N CYS A 43 23.21 -8.96 -7.60
CA CYS A 43 24.53 -8.69 -8.18
C CYS A 43 24.74 -9.41 -9.53
N SER A 44 23.82 -10.30 -9.90
CA SER A 44 23.85 -11.04 -11.17
C SER A 44 22.96 -10.35 -12.22
N PRO A 45 23.17 -10.57 -13.53
CA PRO A 45 22.24 -10.08 -14.55
C PRO A 45 20.85 -10.72 -14.49
N GLY A 46 20.61 -11.70 -13.59
CA GLY A 46 19.33 -12.39 -13.45
C GLY A 46 18.15 -11.47 -13.10
N TRP A 47 18.37 -10.32 -12.46
CA TRP A 47 17.31 -9.36 -12.18
C TRP A 47 16.69 -8.77 -13.46
N VAL A 48 17.41 -8.78 -14.58
CA VAL A 48 16.89 -8.32 -15.89
C VAL A 48 15.75 -9.23 -16.35
N GLN A 49 15.87 -10.54 -16.12
CA GLN A 49 14.79 -11.49 -16.42
C GLN A 49 13.56 -11.22 -15.55
N ILE A 50 13.76 -11.01 -14.24
CA ILE A 50 12.65 -10.66 -13.32
C ILE A 50 11.97 -9.36 -13.78
N LYS A 51 12.74 -8.34 -14.19
CA LYS A 51 12.19 -7.10 -14.73
C LYS A 51 11.28 -7.35 -15.94
N CYS A 52 11.69 -8.22 -16.87
CA CYS A 52 10.89 -8.56 -18.05
C CYS A 52 9.56 -9.23 -17.67
N GLU A 53 9.58 -10.18 -16.73
CA GLU A 53 8.36 -10.82 -16.23
C GLU A 53 7.43 -9.81 -15.54
N LEU A 54 7.99 -8.90 -14.72
CA LEU A 54 7.21 -7.83 -14.07
C LEU A 54 6.63 -6.84 -15.09
N ARG A 55 7.29 -6.61 -16.22
CA ARG A 55 6.78 -5.76 -17.30
C ARG A 55 5.54 -6.37 -17.95
N MET A 56 5.43 -7.69 -18.04
CA MET A 56 4.20 -8.32 -18.54
C MET A 56 3.00 -8.01 -17.65
N LEU A 57 3.22 -7.88 -16.33
CA LEU A 57 2.17 -7.52 -15.37
C LEU A 57 1.66 -6.08 -15.57
N SER A 58 2.44 -5.18 -16.18
CA SER A 58 2.01 -3.80 -16.42
C SER A 58 0.90 -3.68 -17.47
N GLN A 59 0.54 -4.77 -18.16
CA GLN A 59 -0.59 -4.81 -19.08
C GLN A 59 -1.95 -4.93 -18.37
N PHE A 60 -1.95 -5.23 -17.07
CA PHE A 60 -3.16 -5.39 -16.26
C PHE A 60 -3.37 -4.16 -15.37
N ALA A 61 -4.63 -3.78 -15.18
CA ALA A 61 -5.02 -2.73 -14.24
C ALA A 61 -5.39 -3.36 -12.89
N PHE A 62 -4.49 -3.26 -11.92
CA PHE A 62 -4.72 -3.76 -10.56
C PHE A 62 -5.42 -2.72 -9.69
N ASN A 63 -6.21 -3.18 -8.72
CA ASN A 63 -6.82 -2.35 -7.69
C ASN A 63 -6.71 -3.05 -6.31
N LEU A 64 -5.47 -3.24 -5.87
CA LEU A 64 -5.14 -3.91 -4.61
C LEU A 64 -5.15 -2.92 -3.45
N ASN A 65 -5.66 -3.32 -2.28
CA ASN A 65 -5.59 -2.51 -1.07
C ASN A 65 -4.19 -2.60 -0.43
N PRO A 66 -3.37 -1.52 -0.39
CA PRO A 66 -2.03 -1.56 0.20
C PRO A 66 -2.06 -1.75 1.73
N ASP A 67 -3.19 -1.41 2.36
CA ASP A 67 -3.39 -1.47 3.80
C ASP A 67 -3.99 -2.82 4.26
N TRP A 68 -4.16 -3.80 3.36
CA TRP A 68 -4.82 -5.08 3.65
C TRP A 68 -4.22 -5.83 4.85
N GLU A 69 -2.90 -5.76 5.01
CA GLU A 69 -2.18 -6.41 6.11
C GLU A 69 -1.95 -5.48 7.32
N LEU A 70 -2.38 -4.22 7.23
CA LEU A 70 -2.26 -3.31 8.37
C LEU A 70 -3.35 -3.62 9.39
N PRO A 71 -3.06 -3.45 10.70
CA PRO A 71 -4.09 -3.51 11.72
C PRO A 71 -5.20 -2.53 11.33
N THR A 72 -6.46 -2.99 11.40
CA THR A 72 -7.59 -2.10 11.19
C THR A 72 -7.41 -0.92 12.12
N LYS A 73 -7.20 0.28 11.53
CA LYS A 73 -7.32 1.50 12.32
C LYS A 73 -8.73 1.41 12.86
N LYS A 74 -8.89 1.20 14.18
CA LYS A 74 -10.14 1.51 14.86
C LYS A 74 -10.45 2.90 14.35
N GLN A 75 -11.45 3.02 13.48
CA GLN A 75 -11.91 4.32 13.05
C GLN A 75 -12.04 5.06 14.37
N ARG A 76 -11.33 6.19 14.53
CA ARG A 76 -11.89 7.26 15.34
C ARG A 76 -13.12 7.66 14.56
N THR A 77 -14.15 6.82 14.67
CA THR A 77 -15.48 7.11 14.23
C THR A 77 -15.73 8.49 14.75
N SER A 78 -16.36 9.30 13.93
CA SER A 78 -17.01 10.55 14.26
C SER A 78 -18.06 10.37 15.37
N GLN A 79 -17.74 9.66 16.46
CA GLN A 79 -18.51 9.51 17.68
C GLN A 79 -18.91 10.89 18.23
N PRO A 80 -17.99 11.90 18.36
CA PRO A 80 -18.40 13.16 18.97
C PRO A 80 -19.45 13.92 18.13
N LEU A 81 -19.45 13.76 16.79
CA LEU A 81 -20.42 14.40 15.92
C LEU A 81 -21.78 13.69 15.91
N LYS A 82 -21.81 12.35 15.96
CA LYS A 82 -23.08 11.61 16.02
C LYS A 82 -23.81 11.86 17.34
N ASP A 83 -23.09 11.92 18.45
CA ASP A 83 -23.66 12.20 19.77
C ASP A 83 -24.15 13.66 19.85
N GLY A 84 -23.34 14.62 19.40
CA GLY A 84 -23.73 16.03 19.39
C GLY A 84 -24.93 16.36 18.47
N VAL A 85 -25.03 15.70 17.30
CA VAL A 85 -26.19 15.86 16.40
C VAL A 85 -27.43 15.22 17.01
N ARG A 86 -27.30 14.03 17.63
CA ARG A 86 -28.42 13.40 18.35
C ARG A 86 -28.93 14.29 19.48
N ASP A 87 -28.04 14.85 20.28
CA ASP A 87 -28.40 15.76 21.39
C ASP A 87 -29.06 17.05 20.89
N MET A 88 -28.59 17.62 19.77
CA MET A 88 -29.23 18.76 19.11
C MET A 88 -30.65 18.43 18.63
N LEU A 89 -30.84 17.28 17.99
CA LEU A 89 -32.14 16.88 17.46
C LEU A 89 -33.17 16.59 18.56
N VAL A 90 -32.75 15.98 19.66
CA VAL A 90 -33.59 15.77 20.86
C VAL A 90 -33.91 17.10 21.53
N LYS A 91 -32.91 17.98 21.73
CA LYS A 91 -33.09 19.28 22.39
C LYS A 91 -34.08 20.18 21.64
N HIS A 92 -34.00 20.20 20.31
CA HIS A 92 -34.90 20.98 19.46
C HIS A 92 -36.24 20.29 19.17
N HIS A 93 -36.54 19.15 19.82
CA HIS A 93 -37.79 18.37 19.64
C HIS A 93 -38.06 17.98 18.18
N LEU A 94 -37.01 17.90 17.36
CA LEU A 94 -37.12 17.55 15.94
C LEU A 94 -37.33 16.04 15.74
N PHE A 95 -37.05 15.23 16.78
CA PHE A 95 -37.35 13.81 16.84
C PHE A 95 -37.61 13.41 18.30
N SER A 96 -38.84 13.01 18.63
CA SER A 96 -39.15 12.27 19.85
C SER A 96 -39.08 10.77 19.54
N TRP A 97 -38.20 10.05 20.22
CA TRP A 97 -38.32 8.59 20.30
C TRP A 97 -39.33 8.31 21.41
N ASP A 98 -40.62 8.29 21.08
CA ASP A 98 -41.56 7.48 21.85
C ASP A 98 -41.32 6.03 21.41
N LEU A 99 -40.53 5.30 22.20
CA LEU A 99 -40.41 3.85 22.15
C LEU A 99 -41.29 3.25 23.26
#